data_AF-A0A836P4K1-F1
#
_entry.id   AF-A0A836P4K1-F1
#
_cell.length_a   1.000
_cell.length_b   1.000
_cell.length_c   1.000
_cell.angle_alpha   90.00
_cell.angle_beta   90.00
_cell.angle_gamma   90.00
#
_symmetry.space_group_name_H-M   'P 1'
#
loop_
_entity.id
_entity.type
_entity.pdbx_description
1 polymer ?
#
loop_
_entity_poly.entity_id
_entity_poly.type
_entity_poly.pdbx_seq_one_letter_code
_entity_poly.pdbx_strand_id
1 'polypeptide(L)'
;MTRFKMSPTQQEVVALMRDGWELGVREGLDSRCWLQRNGVGAGGESKSVGIGTYAAVAKRGVFKVKKIGYPVTSYVLADVYRTGEG
;
A
#
# COMPACT_ATOMS: atom_id res chain seq x y z
N MET A 1 -4.63 3.15 -21.07
CA MET A 1 -4.67 3.85 -19.77
C MET A 1 -3.50 4.81 -19.72
N THR A 2 -3.72 6.08 -19.39
CA THR A 2 -2.66 7.10 -19.38
C THR A 2 -1.66 6.80 -18.27
N ARG A 3 -0.39 6.58 -18.63
CA ARG A 3 0.72 6.31 -17.71
C ARG A 3 0.93 7.54 -16.81
N PHE A 4 0.32 7.54 -15.62
CA PHE A 4 0.46 8.66 -14.68
C PHE A 4 1.86 8.61 -14.03
N LYS A 5 2.54 9.76 -14.02
CA LYS A 5 3.86 9.89 -13.40
C LYS A 5 3.75 9.88 -11.88
N MET A 6 3.94 8.71 -11.28
CA MET A 6 4.03 8.55 -9.83
C MET A 6 5.19 9.37 -9.25
N SER A 7 4.95 10.02 -8.11
CA SER A 7 6.01 10.68 -7.34
C SER A 7 7.02 9.63 -6.81
N PRO A 8 8.27 10.00 -6.49
CA PRO A 8 9.27 9.05 -5.97
C PRO A 8 8.78 8.22 -4.78
N THR A 9 8.08 8.85 -3.83
CA THR A 9 7.49 8.15 -2.68
C THR A 9 6.39 7.15 -3.07
N GLN A 10 5.60 7.44 -4.11
CA GLN A 10 4.57 6.52 -4.61
C GLN A 10 5.21 5.33 -5.31
N GLN A 11 6.27 5.57 -6.08
CA GLN A 11 7.05 4.51 -6.74
C GLN A 11 7.71 3.60 -5.71
N GLU A 12 8.27 4.17 -4.63
CA GLU A 12 8.85 3.40 -3.53
C GLU A 12 7.81 2.50 -2.85
N VAL A 13 6.62 3.03 -2.55
CA VAL A 13 5.52 2.22 -1.98
C VAL A 13 5.17 1.05 -2.90
N VAL A 14 5.02 1.29 -4.20
CA VAL A 14 4.73 0.23 -5.18
C VAL A 14 5.87 -0.78 -5.26
N ALA A 15 7.13 -0.33 -5.28
CA ALA A 15 8.30 -1.19 -5.34
C ALA A 15 8.40 -2.10 -4.12
N LEU A 16 8.18 -1.56 -2.91
CA LEU A 16 8.14 -2.35 -1.68
C LEU A 16 7.02 -3.39 -1.72
N MET A 17 5.83 -3.00 -2.18
CA MET A 17 4.72 -3.96 -2.30
C MET A 17 4.94 -5.03 -3.37
N ARG A 18 5.73 -4.75 -4.41
CA ARG A 18 6.21 -5.76 -5.37
C ARG A 18 7.17 -6.75 -4.72
N ASP A 19 8.01 -6.28 -3.79
CA ASP A 19 8.92 -7.10 -2.98
C ASP A 19 8.20 -7.95 -1.90
N GLY A 20 6.86 -7.91 -1.87
CA GLY A 20 6.06 -8.70 -0.94
C GLY A 20 5.68 -7.98 0.36
N TRP A 21 5.87 -6.65 0.41
CA TRP A 21 5.36 -5.85 1.52
C TRP A 21 3.85 -5.65 1.42
N GLU A 22 3.19 -5.54 2.56
CA GLU A 22 1.75 -5.34 2.65
C GLU A 22 1.45 -3.99 3.30
N LEU A 23 0.46 -3.29 2.78
CA LEU A 23 0.05 -2.00 3.30
C LEU A 23 -1.05 -2.19 4.35
N GLY A 24 -0.77 -1.78 5.58
CA GLY A 24 -1.75 -1.65 6.65
C GLY A 24 -2.31 -0.24 6.69
N VAL A 25 -3.64 -0.14 6.73
CA VAL A 25 -4.35 1.11 6.99
C VAL A 25 -5.18 0.91 8.24
N ARG A 26 -4.87 1.68 9.28
CA ARG A 26 -5.70 1.75 10.47
C ARG A 26 -6.74 2.84 10.29
N GLU A 27 -8.00 2.48 10.46
CA GLU A 27 -9.11 3.44 10.44
C GLU A 27 -9.49 3.82 11.88
N GLY A 28 -9.80 5.09 12.12
CA GLY A 28 -10.21 5.62 13.43
C GLY A 28 -9.50 6.92 13.82
N LEU A 29 -9.53 7.23 15.13
CA LEU A 29 -9.00 8.48 15.71
C LEU A 29 -7.49 8.68 15.44
N ASP A 30 -6.74 7.59 15.28
CA ASP A 30 -5.32 7.59 14.91
C ASP A 30 -5.16 6.90 13.55
N SER A 31 -5.67 7.55 12.51
CA SER A 31 -5.58 7.02 11.14
C SER A 31 -4.12 6.99 10.70
N ARG A 32 -3.60 5.79 10.47
CA ARG A 32 -2.19 5.60 10.07
C ARG A 32 -2.08 4.60 8.93
N CYS A 33 -1.14 4.86 8.03
CA CYS A 33 -0.80 3.98 6.93
C CYS A 33 0.66 3.54 7.08
N TRP A 34 0.94 2.25 6.89
CA TRP A 34 2.30 1.74 6.92
C TRP A 34 2.44 0.52 6.02
N LEU A 35 3.64 0.33 5.48
CA LEU A 35 4.04 -0.91 4.82
C LEU A 35 4.69 -1.81 5.84
N GLN A 36 4.42 -3.10 5.77
CA GLN A 36 5.01 -4.10 6.67
C GLN A 36 5.53 -5.30 5.88
N ARG A 37 6.78 -5.66 6.13
CA ARG A 37 7.41 -6.85 5.55
C ARG A 37 6.82 -8.10 6.19
N ASN A 38 6.64 -9.16 5.38
CA ASN A 38 6.04 -10.45 5.78
C ASN A 38 4.55 -10.37 6.16
N GLY A 39 3.90 -9.22 5.95
CA GLY A 39 2.47 -9.05 6.15
C GLY A 39 2.10 -8.19 7.36
N VAL A 40 0.95 -7.53 7.25
CA VAL A 40 0.43 -6.64 8.29
C VAL A 40 0.07 -7.46 9.53
N GLY A 41 0.65 -7.09 10.68
CA GLY A 41 0.45 -7.81 11.95
C GLY A 41 1.46 -8.92 12.25
N ALA A 42 2.41 -9.20 11.35
CA ALA A 42 3.45 -10.23 11.55
C ALA A 42 4.62 -9.78 12.45
N GLY A 43 4.60 -8.55 12.98
CA GLY A 43 5.67 -8.00 13.82
C GLY A 43 7.01 -7.71 13.12
N GLY A 44 7.07 -7.79 11.79
CA GLY A 44 8.28 -7.50 11.00
C GLY A 44 8.57 -6.00 10.80
N GLU A 45 9.59 -5.72 9.98
CA GLU A 45 9.99 -4.35 9.62
C GLU A 45 8.80 -3.57 9.04
N SER A 46 8.59 -2.35 9.55
CA SER A 46 7.51 -1.48 9.13
C SER A 46 8.02 -0.11 8.69
N LYS A 47 7.44 0.43 7.62
CA LYS A 47 7.73 1.76 7.08
C LYS A 47 6.46 2.60 7.05
N SER A 48 6.50 3.79 7.65
CA SER A 48 5.36 4.71 7.65
C SER A 48 5.07 5.21 6.23
N VAL A 49 3.80 5.26 5.87
CA VAL A 49 3.33 5.83 4.60
C VAL A 49 2.42 7.02 4.92
N GLY A 50 2.67 8.15 4.26
CA GLY A 50 1.80 9.31 4.40
C GLY A 50 0.39 9.00 3.89
N ILE A 51 -0.64 9.45 4.62
CA ILE A 51 -2.06 9.26 4.24
C ILE A 51 -2.33 9.83 2.84
N GLY A 52 -1.75 10.99 2.51
CA GLY A 52 -1.87 11.60 1.19
C GLY A 52 -1.27 10.73 0.07
N THR A 53 -0.12 10.10 0.33
CA THR A 53 0.49 9.13 -0.60
C THR A 53 -0.44 7.95 -0.82
N TYR A 54 -0.89 7.31 0.27
CA TYR A 54 -1.86 6.21 0.22
C TYR A 54 -3.11 6.60 -0.58
N ALA A 55 -3.78 7.70 -0.23
CA ALA A 55 -5.02 8.11 -0.87
C ALA A 55 -4.84 8.36 -2.37
N ALA A 56 -3.71 8.97 -2.77
CA ALA A 56 -3.42 9.28 -4.17
C ALA A 56 -3.22 8.01 -5.04
N VAL A 57 -2.59 6.95 -4.50
CA VAL A 57 -2.42 5.69 -5.23
C VAL A 57 -3.62 4.74 -5.07
N ALA A 58 -4.31 4.77 -3.92
CA ALA A 58 -5.54 4.00 -3.69
C ALA A 58 -6.66 4.42 -4.64
N LYS A 59 -6.87 5.74 -4.83
CA LYS A 59 -7.86 6.28 -5.78
C LYS A 59 -7.66 5.80 -7.23
N ARG A 60 -6.46 5.32 -7.55
CA ARG A 60 -6.09 4.82 -8.88
C ARG A 60 -6.20 3.30 -9.02
N GLY A 61 -6.68 2.59 -7.98
CA GLY A 61 -6.81 1.14 -8.01
C GLY A 61 -5.46 0.41 -7.94
N VAL A 62 -4.40 1.06 -7.44
CA VAL A 62 -3.07 0.44 -7.30
C VAL A 62 -3.08 -0.69 -6.26
N PHE A 63 -4.02 -0.64 -5.32
CA PHE A 63 -4.13 -1.60 -4.23
C PHE A 63 -5.35 -2.49 -4.38
N LYS A 64 -5.17 -3.75 -3.98
CA LYS A 64 -6.23 -4.73 -3.78
C LYS A 64 -6.36 -5.01 -2.29
N VAL A 65 -7.58 -5.00 -1.77
CA VAL A 65 -7.85 -5.41 -0.39
C VAL A 65 -7.49 -6.89 -0.23
N LYS A 66 -6.60 -7.20 0.72
CA LYS A 66 -6.27 -8.59 1.10
C LYS A 66 -7.14 -9.04 2.26
N LYS A 67 -7.26 -8.22 3.30
CA LYS A 67 -8.01 -8.53 4.52
C LYS A 67 -8.63 -7.26 5.07
N ILE A 68 -9.92 -7.31 5.34
CA ILE A 68 -10.62 -6.27 6.12
C ILE A 68 -10.65 -6.75 7.56
N GLY A 69 -10.12 -5.95 8.48
CA GLY A 69 -10.19 -6.20 9.90
C GLY A 69 -10.40 -4.87 10.62
N TYR A 70 -11.21 -4.85 11.67
CA TYR A 70 -11.27 -3.67 12.54
C TYR A 70 -10.19 -3.79 13.62
N PRO A 71 -9.31 -2.78 13.83
CA PRO A 71 -9.28 -1.47 13.18
C PRO A 71 -8.32 -1.36 11.97
N VAL A 72 -7.79 -2.47 11.45
CA VAL A 72 -6.76 -2.47 10.38
C VAL A 72 -7.19 -3.23 9.12
N THR A 73 -7.28 -2.51 8.01
CA THR A 73 -7.43 -3.08 6.68
C THR A 73 -6.06 -3.28 6.05
N SER A 74 -5.83 -4.46 5.48
CA SER A 74 -4.58 -4.85 4.82
C SER A 74 -4.77 -4.90 3.30
N TYR A 75 -3.83 -4.32 2.58
CA TYR A 75 -3.82 -4.24 1.13
C TYR A 75 -2.54 -4.84 0.54
N VAL A 76 -2.69 -5.42 -0.64
CA VAL A 76 -1.60 -5.88 -1.50
C VAL A 76 -1.63 -5.12 -2.82
N LEU A 77 -0.58 -5.24 -3.61
CA LEU A 77 -0.55 -4.61 -4.92
C LEU A 77 -1.57 -5.27 -5.85
N ALA A 78 -2.32 -4.46 -6.60
CA ALA A 78 -3.22 -4.97 -7.63
C ALA A 78 -2.42 -5.62 -8.76
N ASP A 79 -3.03 -6.62 -9.41
CA ASP A 79 -2.36 -7.50 -10.37
C ASP A 79 -1.75 -6.72 -11.55
N VAL A 80 -2.49 -5.72 -12.06
CA VAL A 80 -2.08 -4.83 -13.15
C VAL A 80 -0.84 -3.98 -12.85
N TYR A 81 -0.48 -3.85 -11.56
CA TYR A 81 0.73 -3.14 -11.13
C TYR A 81 1.84 -4.09 -10.69
N ARG A 82 1.60 -5.41 -10.69
CA ARG A 82 2.57 -6.42 -10.26
C ARG A 82 3.61 -6.71 -11.33
N THR A 83 3.20 -6.79 -12.59
CA THR A 83 4.09 -6.79 -13.75
C THR A 83 4.53 -5.35 -14.01
N GLY A 84 5.79 -5.13 -14.39
CA GLY A 84 6.36 -3.79 -14.61
C GLY A 84 5.75 -2.98 -15.76
N GLU A 85 4.60 -3.39 -16.31
CA GLU A 85 3.98 -2.86 -17.53
C GLU A 85 2.80 -1.93 -17.24
N GLY A 86 3.00 -0.98 -16.32
CA GLY A 86 2.09 0.13 -16.05
C GLY A 86 2.57 1.47 -16.60
#